data_AF-A0AAN7CAI4-F1
#
_entry.id   AF-A0AAN7CAI4-F1
#
_cell.length_a   1.000
_cell.length_b   1.000
_cell.length_c   1.000
_cell.angle_alpha   90.00
_cell.angle_beta   90.00
_cell.angle_gamma   90.00
#
_symmetry.space_group_name_H-M   'P 1'
#
loop_
_entity.id
_entity.type
_entity.pdbx_description
1 polymer ?
#
loop_
_entity_poly.entity_id
_entity_poly.type
_entity_poly.pdbx_seq_one_letter_code
_entity_poly.pdbx_strand_id
1 'polypeptide(L)'
;MPFLHWDLEDLKSRREIVVEAVVAGREQNLPDVELNIEQKLLKAYLTNHHPLHLHRTLDQYYYHTLADTRKRDADQVVSRHQTFTGLRPRIMTMVDQLWLWVLSGADGQPDTVVTCFPHVGKAGGENDEDDPDPDAFTSVLRRIKLSMLEKSFRVQSAYGLAGLIAATCSRIYLDPGRTLSFQKGRTIFQFAELYETEISNIAQGEAVLFSSFASLKKGDVADISEEIKLLSRIKDVLDELNIMRILFGDQRKVLRTMDGIVKSASDLGEDRQIDTEDEDGASLWSERGEVPEEAWPDDAALSQESKSAKDARLEVDESGSREKQGARYIWGNRGDPDEFSYPLAMVMASLEEIGAMIERAEKAEQALTSMVDLKQNHNSVTDAQESLKQGRTVLVFTLTTTIFLPLSFLASFFTIEISQF
;
A
#
# COMPACT_ATOMS: atom_id res chain seq x y z
N MET A 1 -4.90 8.29 -7.99
CA MET A 1 -3.60 7.78 -7.51
C MET A 1 -3.87 6.92 -6.29
N PRO A 2 -3.49 5.63 -6.26
CA PRO A 2 -3.77 4.78 -5.11
C PRO A 2 -2.97 5.24 -3.89
N PHE A 3 -3.52 5.13 -2.68
CA PHE A 3 -2.79 5.37 -1.43
C PHE A 3 -3.27 4.46 -0.30
N LEU A 4 -2.36 4.19 0.63
CA LEU A 4 -2.61 3.34 1.78
C LEU A 4 -3.14 4.15 2.95
N HIS A 5 -4.13 3.57 3.63
CA HIS A 5 -4.59 4.00 4.94
C HIS A 5 -5.16 2.76 5.66
N TRP A 6 -5.95 2.98 6.70
CA TRP A 6 -6.65 1.93 7.42
C TRP A 6 -8.12 2.29 7.64
N ASP A 7 -8.92 1.27 7.94
CA ASP A 7 -10.30 1.45 8.42
C ASP A 7 -10.70 0.30 9.35
N LEU A 8 -11.86 0.41 9.99
CA LEU A 8 -12.41 -0.61 10.88
C LEU A 8 -12.95 -1.80 10.10
N GLU A 9 -12.60 -3.01 10.56
CA GLU A 9 -13.04 -4.27 9.94
C GLU A 9 -14.57 -4.42 9.94
N ASP A 10 -15.23 -3.98 11.01
CA ASP A 10 -16.70 -4.00 11.12
C ASP A 10 -17.36 -3.06 10.09
N LEU A 11 -16.80 -1.86 9.89
CA LEU A 11 -17.34 -0.92 8.91
C LEU A 11 -17.15 -1.43 7.48
N LYS A 12 -16.00 -2.03 7.18
CA LYS A 12 -15.78 -2.72 5.90
C LYS A 12 -16.79 -3.84 5.68
N SER A 13 -16.99 -4.68 6.69
CA SER A 13 -17.95 -5.80 6.62
C SER A 13 -19.38 -5.30 6.35
N ARG A 14 -19.79 -4.22 7.03
CA ARG A 14 -21.10 -3.60 6.80
C ARG A 14 -21.24 -3.01 5.40
N ARG A 15 -20.17 -2.45 4.82
CA ARG A 15 -20.17 -1.96 3.43
C ARG A 15 -20.30 -3.10 2.44
N GLU A 16 -19.59 -4.21 2.65
CA GLU A 16 -19.69 -5.38 1.78
C GLU A 16 -21.11 -5.95 1.73
N ILE A 17 -21.81 -6.02 2.88
CA ILE A 17 -23.21 -6.43 2.92
C ILE A 17 -24.08 -5.52 2.04
N VAL A 18 -23.87 -4.20 2.08
CA VAL A 18 -24.60 -3.25 1.23
C VAL A 18 -24.28 -3.44 -0.25
N VAL A 19 -22.99 -3.56 -0.59
CA VAL A 19 -22.53 -3.80 -1.96
C VAL A 19 -23.12 -5.09 -2.53
N GLU A 20 -23.03 -6.20 -1.79
CA GLU A 20 -23.58 -7.49 -2.21
C GLU A 20 -25.09 -7.43 -2.41
N ALA A 21 -25.83 -6.77 -1.51
CA ALA A 21 -27.27 -6.64 -1.61
C ALA A 21 -27.70 -5.79 -2.82
N VAL A 22 -27.02 -4.67 -3.07
CA VAL A 22 -27.30 -3.76 -4.19
C VAL A 22 -26.97 -4.43 -5.52
N VAL A 23 -25.78 -5.04 -5.65
CA VAL A 23 -25.36 -5.75 -6.87
C VAL A 23 -26.31 -6.92 -7.18
N ALA A 24 -26.83 -7.60 -6.15
CA ALA A 24 -27.77 -8.70 -6.32
C ALA A 24 -29.24 -8.26 -6.50
N GLY A 25 -29.55 -6.96 -6.50
CA GLY A 25 -30.92 -6.44 -6.58
C GLY A 25 -31.79 -6.81 -5.37
N ARG A 26 -31.17 -7.10 -4.22
CA ARG A 26 -31.78 -7.59 -2.97
C ARG A 26 -31.71 -6.56 -1.84
N GLU A 27 -31.72 -5.28 -2.18
CA GLU A 27 -31.63 -4.16 -1.24
C GLU A 27 -32.73 -4.15 -0.16
N GLN A 28 -33.88 -4.77 -0.45
CA GLN A 28 -34.99 -4.93 0.50
C GLN A 28 -34.67 -5.92 1.63
N ASN A 29 -33.65 -6.77 1.45
CA ASN A 29 -33.21 -7.76 2.42
C ASN A 29 -32.05 -7.24 3.30
N LEU A 30 -31.71 -5.96 3.20
CA LEU A 30 -30.72 -5.37 4.10
C LEU A 30 -31.23 -5.46 5.56
N PRO A 31 -30.34 -5.73 6.53
CA PRO A 31 -30.72 -5.74 7.94
C PRO A 31 -31.42 -4.43 8.33
N ASP A 32 -32.37 -4.50 9.27
CA ASP A 32 -33.07 -3.33 9.84
C ASP A 32 -32.15 -2.56 10.82
N VAL A 33 -30.96 -2.21 10.32
CA VAL A 33 -29.92 -1.46 11.02
C VAL A 33 -29.79 -0.12 10.31
N GLU A 34 -29.75 0.97 11.08
CA GLU A 34 -29.56 2.29 10.50
C GLU A 34 -28.23 2.36 9.73
N LEU A 35 -28.36 2.59 8.41
CA LEU A 35 -27.22 2.77 7.52
C LEU A 35 -26.55 4.12 7.81
N ASN A 36 -25.22 4.12 7.87
CA ASN A 36 -24.46 5.36 7.93
C ASN A 36 -24.52 6.11 6.60
N ILE A 37 -24.00 7.35 6.56
CA ILE A 37 -24.05 8.21 5.37
C ILE A 37 -23.41 7.53 4.15
N GLU A 38 -22.26 6.90 4.35
CA GLU A 38 -21.52 6.20 3.30
C GLU A 38 -22.33 5.02 2.71
N GLN A 39 -22.92 4.19 3.57
CA GLN A 39 -23.77 3.07 3.18
C GLN A 39 -25.02 3.52 2.44
N LYS A 40 -25.61 4.67 2.83
CA LYS A 40 -26.73 5.30 2.12
C LYS A 40 -26.31 5.73 0.71
N LEU A 41 -25.09 6.30 0.56
CA LEU A 41 -24.55 6.67 -0.75
C LEU A 41 -24.30 5.44 -1.63
N LEU A 42 -23.68 4.38 -1.08
CA LEU A 42 -23.48 3.12 -1.79
C LEU A 42 -24.80 2.54 -2.28
N LYS A 43 -25.81 2.48 -1.41
CA LYS A 43 -27.15 2.01 -1.78
C LYS A 43 -27.77 2.82 -2.93
N ALA A 44 -27.63 4.15 -2.90
CA ALA A 44 -28.28 5.02 -3.88
C ALA A 44 -27.55 5.11 -5.23
N TYR A 45 -26.21 4.96 -5.25
CA TYR A 45 -25.40 5.32 -6.42
C TYR A 45 -24.55 4.20 -7.01
N LEU A 46 -24.46 3.02 -6.39
CA LEU A 46 -23.57 1.96 -6.87
C LEU A 46 -23.94 1.42 -8.27
N THR A 47 -25.23 1.36 -8.61
CA THR A 47 -25.71 0.87 -9.92
C THR A 47 -26.03 1.98 -10.92
N ASN A 48 -25.72 3.24 -10.59
CA ASN A 48 -25.94 4.35 -11.51
C ASN A 48 -24.93 4.34 -12.67
N HIS A 49 -25.22 5.14 -13.71
CA HIS A 49 -24.36 5.26 -14.90
C HIS A 49 -22.92 5.68 -14.57
N HIS A 50 -22.74 6.41 -13.46
CA HIS A 50 -21.44 6.76 -12.89
C HIS A 50 -21.34 6.13 -11.49
N PRO A 51 -20.90 4.87 -11.38
CA PRO A 51 -20.88 4.16 -10.11
C PRO A 51 -19.84 4.77 -9.17
N LEU A 52 -20.12 4.69 -7.87
CA LEU A 52 -19.16 5.09 -6.85
C LEU A 52 -17.92 4.20 -6.88
N HIS A 53 -16.74 4.80 -6.70
CA HIS A 53 -15.52 4.05 -6.48
C HIS A 53 -15.56 3.42 -5.09
N LEU A 54 -15.62 2.10 -5.04
CA LEU A 54 -15.59 1.34 -3.79
C LEU A 54 -14.20 1.39 -3.16
N HIS A 55 -14.20 1.56 -1.84
CA HIS A 55 -13.03 1.31 -0.99
C HIS A 55 -12.58 -0.14 -1.13
N ARG A 56 -11.27 -0.37 -1.20
CA ARG A 56 -10.70 -1.71 -1.39
C ARG A 56 -9.75 -2.04 -0.26
N THR A 57 -9.73 -3.29 0.16
CA THR A 57 -8.62 -3.81 0.97
C THR A 57 -7.34 -3.90 0.14
N LEU A 58 -6.21 -4.14 0.80
CA LEU A 58 -4.93 -4.39 0.13
C LEU A 58 -5.03 -5.51 -0.92
N ASP A 59 -5.68 -6.64 -0.58
CA ASP A 59 -5.87 -7.76 -1.50
C ASP A 59 -6.87 -7.46 -2.62
N GLN A 60 -7.98 -6.77 -2.33
CA GLN A 60 -8.95 -6.35 -3.35
C GLN A 60 -8.33 -5.39 -4.37
N TYR A 61 -7.38 -4.57 -3.95
CA TYR A 61 -6.63 -3.70 -4.85
C TYR A 61 -5.77 -4.52 -5.83
N TYR A 62 -4.97 -5.46 -5.32
CA TYR A 62 -4.03 -6.20 -6.14
C TYR A 62 -4.70 -7.31 -6.96
N TYR A 63 -5.48 -8.16 -6.29
CA TYR A 63 -6.17 -9.31 -6.87
C TYR A 63 -7.56 -8.97 -7.40
N HIS A 64 -7.68 -7.86 -8.10
CA HIS A 64 -8.95 -7.36 -8.66
C HIS A 64 -9.63 -8.32 -9.66
N THR A 65 -8.92 -9.35 -10.16
CA THR A 65 -9.48 -10.40 -11.02
C THR A 65 -10.02 -11.60 -10.25
N LEU A 66 -9.74 -11.72 -8.95
CA LEU A 66 -10.30 -12.78 -8.12
C LEU A 66 -11.76 -12.48 -7.79
N ALA A 67 -12.59 -13.52 -7.81
CA ALA A 67 -14.00 -13.41 -7.47
C ALA A 67 -14.24 -13.19 -5.97
N ASP A 68 -13.30 -13.59 -5.11
CA ASP A 68 -13.40 -13.51 -3.66
C ASP A 68 -12.02 -13.37 -3.01
N THR A 69 -11.84 -12.32 -2.21
CA THR A 69 -10.61 -12.04 -1.44
C THR A 69 -10.83 -12.20 0.07
N ARG A 70 -12.03 -12.57 0.54
CA ARG A 70 -12.38 -12.55 1.98
C ARG A 70 -11.43 -13.34 2.87
N LYS A 71 -10.97 -14.51 2.40
CA LYS A 71 -9.98 -15.31 3.14
C LYS A 71 -8.63 -14.62 3.25
N ARG A 72 -8.21 -13.87 2.23
CA ARG A 72 -6.96 -13.12 2.22
C ARG A 72 -7.06 -11.87 3.09
N ASP A 73 -8.18 -11.14 2.98
CA ASP A 73 -8.50 -9.99 3.83
C ASP A 73 -8.45 -10.35 5.33
N ALA A 74 -9.05 -11.50 5.70
CA ALA A 74 -9.08 -11.98 7.07
C ALA A 74 -7.70 -12.41 7.60
N ASP A 75 -6.76 -12.73 6.72
CA ASP A 75 -5.42 -13.21 7.05
C ASP A 75 -4.33 -12.12 6.92
N GLN A 76 -4.73 -10.86 6.71
CA GLN A 76 -3.77 -9.76 6.66
C GLN A 76 -2.86 -9.73 7.89
N VAL A 77 -1.60 -9.31 7.73
CA VAL A 77 -0.61 -9.23 8.83
C VAL A 77 -1.16 -8.44 10.02
N VAL A 78 -1.88 -7.34 9.77
CA VAL A 78 -2.54 -6.55 10.81
C VAL A 78 -3.60 -7.36 11.57
N SER A 79 -4.47 -8.08 10.85
CA SER A 79 -5.53 -8.91 11.43
C SER A 79 -4.96 -10.03 12.30
N ARG A 80 -3.87 -10.67 11.85
CA ARG A 80 -3.17 -11.71 12.60
C ARG A 80 -2.54 -11.17 13.88
N HIS A 81 -1.83 -10.05 13.78
CA HIS A 81 -1.21 -9.44 14.96
C HIS A 81 -2.23 -9.02 16.01
N GLN A 82 -3.34 -8.41 15.60
CA GLN A 82 -4.43 -8.06 16.53
C GLN A 82 -5.10 -9.31 17.12
N THR A 83 -5.19 -10.41 16.36
CA THR A 83 -5.69 -11.70 16.88
C THR A 83 -4.77 -12.26 17.96
N PHE A 84 -3.46 -12.19 17.76
CA PHE A 84 -2.47 -12.67 18.73
C PHE A 84 -2.41 -11.80 20.00
N THR A 85 -2.47 -10.48 19.85
CA THR A 85 -2.39 -9.51 20.94
C THR A 85 -3.73 -9.23 21.63
N GLY A 86 -4.84 -9.65 21.02
CA GLY A 86 -6.19 -9.37 21.50
C GLY A 86 -6.61 -7.90 21.37
N LEU A 87 -5.95 -7.12 20.51
CA LEU A 87 -6.26 -5.70 20.32
C LEU A 87 -7.62 -5.51 19.66
N ARG A 88 -8.38 -4.56 20.19
CA ARG A 88 -9.71 -4.14 19.72
C ARG A 88 -9.82 -2.62 19.75
N PRO A 89 -10.60 -2.01 18.84
CA PRO A 89 -11.33 -2.64 17.74
C PRO A 89 -10.40 -3.19 16.64
N ARG A 90 -10.93 -4.07 15.79
CA ARG A 90 -10.13 -4.62 14.67
C ARG A 90 -10.07 -3.62 13.52
N ILE A 91 -8.87 -3.48 12.98
CA ILE A 91 -8.55 -2.59 11.86
C ILE A 91 -8.04 -3.42 10.69
N MET A 92 -8.08 -2.83 9.50
CA MET A 92 -7.60 -3.45 8.28
C MET A 92 -6.91 -2.43 7.38
N THR A 93 -5.95 -2.90 6.61
CA THR A 93 -5.24 -2.09 5.61
C THR A 93 -6.15 -1.86 4.40
N MET A 94 -6.33 -0.59 4.07
CA MET A 94 -7.21 -0.14 2.99
C MET A 94 -6.41 0.62 1.93
N VAL A 95 -6.86 0.50 0.70
CA VAL A 95 -6.31 1.16 -0.48
C VAL A 95 -7.41 1.98 -1.13
N ASP A 96 -7.22 3.30 -1.12
CA ASP A 96 -8.14 4.25 -1.73
C ASP A 96 -7.49 5.06 -2.85
N GLN A 97 -8.32 5.76 -3.62
CA GLN A 97 -7.86 6.57 -4.75
C GLN A 97 -7.92 8.04 -4.41
N LEU A 98 -6.78 8.71 -4.46
CA LEU A 98 -6.69 10.16 -4.47
C LEU A 98 -7.12 10.67 -5.85
N TRP A 99 -8.21 11.42 -5.85
CA TRP A 99 -8.63 12.28 -6.94
C TRP A 99 -8.29 13.72 -6.61
N LEU A 100 -7.66 14.41 -7.56
CA LEU A 100 -7.13 15.74 -7.36
C LEU A 100 -7.26 16.52 -8.66
N TRP A 101 -8.00 17.63 -8.60
CA TRP A 101 -8.14 18.57 -9.70
C TRP A 101 -7.59 19.90 -9.25
N VAL A 102 -6.74 20.48 -10.09
CA VAL A 102 -6.30 21.88 -9.97
C VAL A 102 -7.01 22.62 -11.09
N LEU A 103 -7.84 23.58 -10.72
CA LEU A 103 -8.69 24.34 -11.63
C LEU A 103 -8.15 25.75 -11.75
N SER A 104 -8.16 26.27 -12.98
CA SER A 104 -7.83 27.66 -13.25
C SER A 104 -9.03 28.57 -12.98
N GLY A 105 -8.76 29.70 -12.34
CA GLY A 105 -9.70 30.79 -12.13
C GLY A 105 -9.98 31.57 -13.43
N ALA A 106 -10.75 32.66 -13.29
CA ALA A 106 -11.13 33.51 -14.43
C ALA A 106 -9.95 34.24 -15.09
N ASP A 107 -8.84 34.40 -14.35
CA ASP A 107 -7.56 34.94 -14.81
C ASP A 107 -6.69 33.90 -15.54
N GLY A 108 -7.17 32.65 -15.64
CA GLY A 108 -6.45 31.52 -16.23
C GLY A 108 -5.41 30.90 -15.30
N GLN A 109 -5.20 31.46 -14.10
CA GLN A 109 -4.22 30.96 -13.14
C GLN A 109 -4.83 29.90 -12.22
N PRO A 110 -4.07 28.86 -11.82
CA PRO A 110 -4.55 27.84 -10.92
C PRO A 110 -4.78 28.36 -9.49
N ASP A 111 -6.03 28.61 -9.13
CA ASP A 111 -6.40 29.14 -7.80
C ASP A 111 -7.16 28.14 -6.92
N THR A 112 -7.70 27.08 -7.50
CA THR A 112 -8.66 26.19 -6.83
C THR A 112 -8.21 24.73 -6.90
N VAL A 113 -8.17 24.06 -5.75
CA VAL A 113 -7.93 22.61 -5.65
C VAL A 113 -9.19 21.91 -5.18
N VAL A 114 -9.64 20.92 -5.95
CA VAL A 114 -10.75 20.03 -5.58
C VAL A 114 -10.19 18.63 -5.34
N THR A 115 -10.51 18.06 -4.18
CA THR A 115 -10.11 16.71 -3.80
C THR A 115 -11.15 16.12 -2.84
N CYS A 116 -11.16 14.81 -2.70
CA CYS A 116 -12.00 14.09 -1.76
C CYS A 116 -11.15 13.09 -0.99
N PHE A 117 -11.42 12.97 0.32
CA PHE A 117 -10.76 12.00 1.17
C PHE A 117 -11.80 11.05 1.75
N PRO A 118 -11.49 9.75 1.81
CA PRO A 118 -12.31 8.80 2.52
C PRO A 118 -12.41 9.18 3.99
N HIS A 119 -13.58 8.96 4.58
CA HIS A 119 -13.75 9.09 6.02
C HIS A 119 -13.31 7.79 6.68
N VAL A 120 -12.22 7.82 7.46
CA VAL A 120 -11.88 6.69 8.35
C VAL A 120 -12.95 6.64 9.43
N GLY A 121 -13.72 5.56 9.47
CA GLY A 121 -14.90 5.52 10.32
C GLY A 121 -14.53 5.44 11.80
N LYS A 122 -15.39 6.03 12.64
CA LYS A 122 -15.26 5.93 14.10
C LYS A 122 -15.77 4.58 14.58
N ALA A 123 -15.15 4.04 15.63
CA ALA A 123 -15.64 2.85 16.31
C ALA A 123 -17.04 3.17 16.86
N GLY A 124 -18.08 2.59 16.25
CA GLY A 124 -19.47 2.89 16.59
C GLY A 124 -19.81 2.39 17.99
N GLY A 125 -19.98 3.33 18.93
CA GLY A 125 -20.51 3.14 20.27
C GLY A 125 -20.78 4.51 20.91
N GLU A 126 -21.62 4.58 21.96
CA GLU A 126 -21.90 5.82 22.71
C GLU A 126 -20.64 6.44 23.37
N ASN A 127 -19.50 5.72 23.36
CA ASN A 127 -18.23 6.17 23.90
C ASN A 127 -17.18 6.27 22.79
N ASP A 128 -16.80 7.49 22.42
CA ASP A 128 -15.60 7.84 21.60
C ASP A 128 -14.28 7.27 22.19
N GLU A 129 -14.32 6.59 23.35
CA GLU A 129 -13.14 6.06 24.08
C GLU A 129 -12.46 4.85 23.42
N ASP A 130 -13.14 4.12 22.53
CA ASP A 130 -12.59 2.93 21.84
C ASP A 130 -12.11 3.23 20.42
N ASP A 131 -12.13 4.50 19.98
CA ASP A 131 -11.55 4.91 18.70
C ASP A 131 -10.01 4.76 18.74
N PRO A 132 -9.40 3.99 17.81
CA PRO A 132 -7.95 3.88 17.72
C PRO A 132 -7.24 5.19 17.34
N ASP A 133 -7.96 6.16 16.78
CA ASP A 133 -7.42 7.47 16.39
C ASP A 133 -8.31 8.62 16.85
N PRO A 134 -8.45 8.81 18.19
CA PRO A 134 -9.41 9.76 18.75
C PRO A 134 -9.11 11.21 18.34
N ASP A 135 -7.82 11.51 18.13
CA ASP A 135 -7.34 12.80 17.68
C ASP A 135 -7.28 12.93 16.16
N ALA A 136 -7.66 11.90 15.38
CA ALA A 136 -7.58 11.88 13.92
C ALA A 136 -6.15 12.21 13.40
N PHE A 137 -5.11 11.74 14.08
CA PHE A 137 -3.71 11.91 13.66
C PHE A 137 -3.39 11.18 12.36
N THR A 138 -4.13 10.13 12.04
CA THR A 138 -4.02 9.36 10.80
C THR A 138 -5.00 9.85 9.72
N SER A 139 -5.80 10.88 9.99
CA SER A 139 -6.65 11.51 8.98
C SER A 139 -5.84 12.38 8.02
N VAL A 140 -5.92 12.06 6.73
CA VAL A 140 -5.29 12.83 5.64
C VAL A 140 -5.70 14.30 5.70
N LEU A 141 -7.01 14.57 5.81
CA LEU A 141 -7.54 15.93 5.82
C LEU A 141 -7.05 16.73 7.04
N ARG A 142 -7.08 16.12 8.24
CA ARG A 142 -6.59 16.79 9.45
C ARG A 142 -5.10 17.09 9.33
N ARG A 143 -4.32 16.16 8.78
CA ARG A 143 -2.88 16.33 8.58
C ARG A 143 -2.56 17.46 7.61
N ILE A 144 -3.30 17.58 6.50
CA ILE A 144 -3.15 18.70 5.57
C ILE A 144 -3.42 20.02 6.29
N LYS A 145 -4.54 20.11 7.04
CA LYS A 145 -4.88 21.31 7.81
C LYS A 145 -3.78 21.69 8.81
N LEU A 146 -3.27 20.75 9.59
CA LEU A 146 -2.17 20.99 10.53
C LEU A 146 -0.90 21.44 9.82
N SER A 147 -0.55 20.80 8.71
CA SER A 147 0.64 21.17 7.93
C SER A 147 0.53 22.58 7.35
N MET A 148 -0.67 23.00 6.93
CA MET A 148 -0.95 24.37 6.50
C MET A 148 -0.88 25.37 7.66
N LEU A 149 -1.18 24.98 8.90
CA LEU A 149 -1.06 25.87 10.06
C LEU A 149 0.40 26.01 10.52
N GLU A 150 1.13 24.91 10.62
CA GLU A 150 2.53 24.90 11.07
C GLU A 150 3.49 25.52 10.04
N LYS A 151 3.19 25.34 8.76
CA LYS A 151 4.05 25.73 7.64
C LYS A 151 3.29 26.51 6.59
N SER A 152 2.44 27.44 7.04
CA SER A 152 1.56 28.26 6.17
C SER A 152 2.31 28.95 5.03
N PHE A 153 3.55 29.40 5.28
CA PHE A 153 4.38 30.03 4.26
C PHE A 153 4.81 29.10 3.11
N ARG A 154 4.70 27.78 3.26
CA ARG A 154 5.12 26.79 2.24
C ARG A 154 4.06 26.50 1.19
N VAL A 155 2.79 26.80 1.49
CA VAL A 155 1.66 26.55 0.59
C VAL A 155 1.11 27.88 0.13
N GLN A 156 1.70 28.42 -0.95
CA GLN A 156 1.33 29.72 -1.50
C GLN A 156 0.63 29.63 -2.87
N SER A 157 0.42 28.42 -3.39
CA SER A 157 -0.21 28.18 -4.69
C SER A 157 -1.10 26.94 -4.65
N ALA A 158 -2.04 26.85 -5.58
CA ALA A 158 -2.88 25.67 -5.75
C ALA A 158 -2.03 24.43 -6.05
N TYR A 159 -0.99 24.56 -6.88
CA TYR A 159 -0.02 23.48 -7.11
C TYR A 159 0.79 23.12 -5.85
N GLY A 160 1.18 24.10 -5.03
CA GLY A 160 1.83 23.84 -3.75
C GLY A 160 0.94 23.03 -2.80
N LEU A 161 -0.36 23.37 -2.73
CA LEU A 161 -1.34 22.64 -1.94
C LEU A 161 -1.56 21.21 -2.49
N ALA A 162 -1.68 21.09 -3.81
CA ALA A 162 -1.79 19.81 -4.50
C ALA A 162 -0.59 18.90 -4.21
N GLY A 163 0.62 19.46 -4.18
CA GLY A 163 1.83 18.75 -3.77
C GLY A 163 1.79 18.30 -2.31
N LEU A 164 1.39 19.18 -1.39
CA LEU A 164 1.24 18.81 0.03
C LEU A 164 0.23 17.66 0.22
N ILE A 165 -0.90 17.71 -0.48
CA ILE A 165 -1.93 16.65 -0.45
C ILE A 165 -1.33 15.32 -0.92
N ALA A 166 -0.69 15.33 -2.10
CA ALA A 166 -0.05 14.15 -2.67
C ALA A 166 1.04 13.57 -1.76
N ALA A 167 1.90 14.43 -1.21
CA ALA A 167 2.95 14.03 -0.27
C ALA A 167 2.38 13.39 1.00
N THR A 168 1.28 13.95 1.53
CA THR A 168 0.60 13.41 2.71
C THR A 168 0.05 12.01 2.42
N CYS A 169 -0.68 11.84 1.32
CA CYS A 169 -1.23 10.53 0.93
C CYS A 169 -0.13 9.48 0.70
N SER A 170 1.05 9.91 0.24
CA SER A 170 2.17 9.01 -0.05
C SER A 170 2.96 8.57 1.18
N ARG A 171 2.73 9.20 2.35
CA ARG A 171 3.49 8.93 3.57
C ARG A 171 2.64 8.54 4.76
N ILE A 172 1.35 8.86 4.78
CA ILE A 172 0.52 8.76 6.00
C ILE A 172 0.52 7.38 6.67
N TYR A 173 0.55 6.30 5.90
CA TYR A 173 0.51 4.94 6.42
C TYR A 173 1.82 4.49 7.09
N LEU A 174 2.96 4.99 6.60
CA LEU A 174 4.30 4.61 7.06
C LEU A 174 5.00 5.75 7.86
N ASP A 175 4.34 6.88 8.08
CA ASP A 175 4.89 8.00 8.85
C ASP A 175 5.08 7.56 10.32
N PRO A 176 6.31 7.57 10.86
CA PRO A 176 6.58 7.14 12.24
C PRO A 176 5.91 8.01 13.31
N GLY A 177 5.52 9.24 12.95
CA GLY A 177 4.74 10.10 13.84
C GLY A 177 3.24 9.83 13.81
N ARG A 178 2.79 8.79 13.09
CA ARG A 178 1.37 8.40 12.98
C ARG A 178 1.19 7.06 13.65
N THR A 179 0.54 7.10 14.80
CA THR A 179 0.30 5.90 15.59
C THR A 179 -1.17 5.82 15.95
N LEU A 180 -1.65 4.59 16.07
CA LEU A 180 -2.94 4.27 16.63
C LEU A 180 -2.78 3.93 18.11
N SER A 181 -3.81 4.25 18.88
CA SER A 181 -3.86 4.11 20.32
C SER A 181 -4.90 3.06 20.69
N PHE A 182 -4.45 1.93 21.23
CA PHE A 182 -5.32 0.85 21.66
C PHE A 182 -5.33 0.71 23.19
N GLN A 183 -6.36 0.07 23.71
CA GLN A 183 -6.52 -0.23 25.14
C GLN A 183 -6.36 1.00 26.04
N LYS A 184 -7.03 2.10 25.68
CA LYS A 184 -6.96 3.40 26.39
C LYS A 184 -5.55 3.99 26.43
N GLY A 185 -4.81 3.93 25.32
CA GLY A 185 -3.47 4.51 25.20
C GLY A 185 -2.34 3.70 25.82
N ARG A 186 -2.60 2.44 26.22
CA ARG A 186 -1.55 1.55 26.74
C ARG A 186 -0.70 0.94 25.64
N THR A 187 -1.29 0.73 24.47
CA THR A 187 -0.62 0.13 23.33
C THR A 187 -0.63 1.11 22.19
N ILE A 188 0.57 1.52 21.79
CA ILE A 188 0.80 2.32 20.60
C ILE A 188 1.02 1.34 19.45
N PHE A 189 0.40 1.63 18.31
CA PHE A 189 0.45 0.77 17.14
C PHE A 189 0.89 1.59 15.93
N GLN A 190 1.98 1.16 15.30
CA GLN A 190 2.49 1.74 14.06
C GLN A 190 2.57 0.64 13.01
N PHE A 191 2.09 0.91 11.79
CA PHE A 191 2.04 -0.09 10.73
C PHE A 191 3.43 -0.58 10.31
N ALA A 192 4.42 0.29 10.15
CA ALA A 192 5.77 -0.15 9.81
C ALA A 192 6.39 -1.06 10.90
N GLU A 193 6.23 -0.69 12.17
CA GLU A 193 6.71 -1.48 13.30
C GLU A 193 6.02 -2.85 13.40
N LEU A 194 4.74 -2.94 13.03
CA LEU A 194 4.01 -4.20 12.95
C LEU A 194 4.72 -5.18 12.00
N TYR A 195 5.03 -4.77 10.76
CA TYR A 195 5.68 -5.64 9.78
C TYR A 195 7.09 -6.03 10.24
N GLU A 196 7.87 -5.07 10.75
CA GLU A 196 9.22 -5.35 11.29
C GLU A 196 9.18 -6.32 12.48
N THR A 197 8.18 -6.18 13.36
CA THR A 197 8.00 -7.08 14.51
C THR A 197 7.65 -8.49 14.04
N GLU A 198 6.77 -8.64 13.05
CA GLU A 198 6.39 -9.95 12.53
C GLU A 198 7.58 -10.65 11.85
N ILE A 199 8.36 -9.92 11.04
CA ILE A 199 9.59 -10.44 10.42
C ILE A 199 10.59 -10.86 11.51
N SER A 200 10.79 -10.02 12.53
CA SER A 200 11.71 -10.29 13.63
C SER A 200 11.30 -11.52 14.45
N ASN A 201 10.01 -11.68 14.72
CA ASN A 201 9.47 -12.85 15.42
C ASN A 201 9.69 -14.14 14.62
N ILE A 202 9.53 -14.08 13.29
CA ILE A 202 9.76 -15.23 12.41
C ILE A 202 11.25 -15.59 12.38
N ALA A 203 12.14 -14.60 12.22
CA ALA A 203 13.58 -14.81 12.26
C ALA A 203 14.06 -15.39 13.60
N GLN A 204 13.49 -14.91 14.72
CA GLN A 204 13.77 -15.47 16.04
C GLN A 204 13.25 -16.92 16.17
N GLY A 205 12.07 -17.20 15.62
CA GLY A 205 11.51 -18.55 15.57
C GLY A 205 12.41 -19.52 14.80
N GLU A 206 12.92 -19.10 13.65
CA GLU A 206 13.90 -19.85 12.86
C GLU A 206 15.15 -20.18 13.68
N ALA A 207 15.74 -19.19 14.37
CA ALA A 207 16.95 -19.39 15.17
C ALA A 207 16.73 -20.40 16.33
N VAL A 208 15.55 -20.38 16.95
CA VAL A 208 15.15 -21.36 17.98
C VAL A 208 15.03 -22.75 17.39
N LEU A 209 14.35 -22.90 16.25
CA LEU A 209 14.21 -24.17 15.55
C LEU A 209 15.57 -24.72 15.13
N PHE A 210 16.46 -23.88 14.60
CA PHE A 210 17.81 -24.26 14.20
C PHE A 210 18.61 -24.80 15.39
N SER A 211 18.54 -24.12 16.53
CA SER A 211 19.20 -24.57 17.77
C SER A 211 18.66 -25.91 18.24
N SER A 212 17.34 -26.11 18.17
CA SER A 212 16.72 -27.40 18.50
C SER A 212 17.20 -28.51 17.55
N PHE A 213 17.29 -28.22 16.26
CA PHE A 213 17.78 -29.19 15.26
C PHE A 213 19.27 -29.52 15.46
N ALA A 214 20.12 -28.53 15.76
CA ALA A 214 21.53 -28.75 16.03
C ALA A 214 21.78 -29.65 17.26
N SER A 215 20.83 -29.68 18.21
CA SER A 215 20.88 -30.55 19.40
C SER A 215 20.30 -31.96 19.19
N LEU A 216 19.77 -32.25 17.99
CA LEU A 216 19.08 -33.50 17.69
C LEU A 216 20.05 -34.69 17.72
N LYS A 217 19.65 -35.80 18.35
CA LYS A 217 20.51 -36.99 18.46
C LYS A 217 20.57 -37.73 17.13
N LYS A 218 21.68 -38.43 16.91
CA LYS A 218 21.86 -39.30 15.75
C LYS A 218 20.84 -40.43 15.78
N GLY A 219 19.92 -40.45 14.82
CA GLY A 219 18.85 -41.44 14.69
C GLY A 219 17.43 -40.88 14.89
N ASP A 220 17.30 -39.67 15.46
CA ASP A 220 15.99 -39.04 15.62
C ASP A 220 15.55 -38.38 14.29
N VAL A 221 14.25 -38.48 13.99
CA VAL A 221 13.63 -37.86 12.82
C VAL A 221 13.31 -36.40 13.13
N ALA A 222 13.73 -35.50 12.24
CA ALA A 222 13.43 -34.09 12.31
C ALA A 222 12.02 -33.79 11.75
N ASP A 223 11.17 -33.15 12.55
CA ASP A 223 9.89 -32.59 12.10
C ASP A 223 10.11 -31.22 11.43
N ILE A 224 9.39 -30.94 10.35
CA ILE A 224 9.44 -29.69 9.57
C ILE A 224 8.17 -28.82 9.74
N SER A 225 7.21 -29.26 10.56
CA SER A 225 5.88 -28.65 10.65
C SER A 225 5.92 -27.19 11.12
N GLU A 226 6.80 -26.87 12.08
CA GLU A 226 6.94 -25.50 12.57
C GLU A 226 7.65 -24.59 11.56
N GLU A 227 8.66 -25.09 10.84
CA GLU A 227 9.31 -24.37 9.75
C GLU A 227 8.31 -24.03 8.65
N ILE A 228 7.43 -24.98 8.28
CA ILE A 228 6.38 -24.73 7.27
C ILE A 228 5.41 -23.65 7.74
N LYS A 229 5.03 -23.62 9.02
CA LYS A 229 4.17 -22.55 9.57
C LYS A 229 4.85 -21.19 9.50
N LEU A 230 6.14 -21.11 9.87
CA LEU A 230 6.92 -19.88 9.77
C LEU A 230 7.12 -19.45 8.30
N LEU A 231 7.35 -20.40 7.40
CA LEU A 231 7.45 -20.16 5.95
C LEU A 231 6.15 -19.62 5.36
N SER A 232 4.99 -20.16 5.77
CA SER A 232 3.71 -19.62 5.34
C SER A 232 3.56 -18.16 5.78
N ARG A 233 3.82 -17.88 7.07
CA ARG A 233 3.70 -16.52 7.62
C ARG A 233 4.61 -15.52 6.92
N ILE A 234 5.88 -15.86 6.68
CA ILE A 234 6.81 -14.94 6.03
C ILE A 234 6.46 -14.70 4.56
N LYS A 235 5.93 -15.71 3.87
CA LYS A 235 5.43 -15.55 2.50
C LYS A 235 4.24 -14.61 2.43
N ASP A 236 3.31 -14.71 3.36
CA ASP A 236 2.18 -13.78 3.42
C ASP A 236 2.65 -12.34 3.71
N VAL A 237 3.64 -12.16 4.61
CA VAL A 237 4.28 -10.85 4.85
C VAL A 237 4.93 -10.31 3.58
N LEU A 238 5.70 -11.15 2.87
CA LEU A 238 6.34 -10.78 1.60
C LEU A 238 5.32 -10.42 0.52
N ASP A 239 4.22 -11.16 0.41
CA ASP A 239 3.13 -10.88 -0.53
C ASP A 239 2.56 -9.48 -0.28
N GLU A 240 2.16 -9.17 0.97
CA GLU A 240 1.60 -7.86 1.32
C GLU A 240 2.60 -6.72 1.08
N LEU A 241 3.87 -6.86 1.52
CA LEU A 241 4.90 -5.85 1.29
C LEU A 241 5.16 -5.63 -0.20
N ASN A 242 5.11 -6.69 -1.02
CA ASN A 242 5.23 -6.57 -2.46
C ASN A 242 4.04 -5.85 -3.09
N ILE A 243 2.81 -6.08 -2.61
CA ILE A 243 1.64 -5.31 -3.03
C ILE A 243 1.85 -3.82 -2.72
N MET A 244 2.30 -3.49 -1.51
CA MET A 244 2.60 -2.10 -1.12
C MET A 244 3.69 -1.49 -1.99
N ARG A 245 4.77 -2.23 -2.28
CA ARG A 245 5.84 -1.78 -3.19
C ARG A 245 5.31 -1.44 -4.58
N ILE A 246 4.39 -2.25 -5.12
CA ILE A 246 3.75 -2.00 -6.41
C ILE A 246 2.89 -0.72 -6.34
N LEU A 247 2.08 -0.58 -5.29
CA LEU A 247 1.25 0.60 -5.05
C LEU A 247 2.09 1.89 -4.98
N PHE A 248 3.14 1.92 -4.15
CA PHE A 248 4.03 3.09 -4.06
C PHE A 248 4.81 3.31 -5.37
N GLY A 249 5.11 2.24 -6.11
CA GLY A 249 5.68 2.33 -7.45
C GLY A 249 4.76 3.05 -8.44
N ASP A 250 3.46 2.78 -8.37
CA ASP A 250 2.44 3.45 -9.18
C ASP A 250 2.21 4.90 -8.73
N GLN A 251 2.23 5.19 -7.43
CA GLN A 251 2.24 6.57 -6.92
C GLN A 251 3.40 7.37 -7.50
N ARG A 252 4.62 6.81 -7.48
CA ARG A 252 5.81 7.48 -8.02
C ARG A 252 5.64 7.82 -9.50
N LYS A 253 5.08 6.92 -10.32
CA LYS A 253 4.83 7.19 -11.74
C LYS A 253 3.88 8.37 -11.93
N VAL A 254 2.75 8.36 -11.21
CA VAL A 254 1.75 9.45 -11.30
C VAL A 254 2.35 10.78 -10.83
N LEU A 255 3.11 10.76 -9.74
CA LEU A 255 3.70 11.98 -9.18
C LEU A 255 4.83 12.54 -10.03
N ARG A 256 5.59 11.70 -10.75
CA ARG A 256 6.55 12.17 -11.76
C ARG A 256 5.87 12.88 -12.91
N THR A 257 4.74 12.34 -13.38
CA THR A 257 3.93 13.01 -14.42
C THR A 257 3.42 14.35 -13.91
N MET A 258 2.90 14.40 -12.68
CA MET A 258 2.43 15.65 -12.07
C MET A 258 3.56 16.66 -11.86
N ASP A 259 4.72 16.23 -11.37
CA ASP A 259 5.91 17.06 -11.19
C ASP A 259 6.34 17.73 -12.50
N GLY A 260 6.39 16.95 -13.58
CA GLY A 260 6.69 17.47 -14.92
C GLY A 260 5.66 18.49 -15.42
N ILE A 261 4.36 18.25 -15.18
CA ILE A 261 3.28 19.20 -15.53
C ILE A 261 3.44 20.50 -14.74
N VAL A 262 3.64 20.43 -13.42
CA VAL A 262 3.75 21.60 -12.54
C VAL A 262 4.98 22.45 -12.90
N LYS A 263 6.14 21.81 -13.10
CA LYS A 263 7.38 22.52 -13.50
C LYS A 263 7.23 23.18 -14.87
N SER A 264 6.60 22.49 -15.82
CA SER A 264 6.36 23.04 -17.16
C SER A 264 5.38 24.23 -17.14
N ALA A 265 4.33 24.15 -16.32
CA ALA A 265 3.38 25.26 -16.13
C ALA A 265 4.04 26.47 -15.46
N SER A 266 5.04 26.25 -14.61
CA SER A 266 5.78 27.32 -13.92
C SER A 266 6.70 28.10 -14.88
N ASP A 267 7.23 27.45 -15.92
CA ASP A 267 8.19 28.01 -16.89
C ASP A 267 7.54 28.72 -18.08
N LEU A 268 6.35 28.29 -18.55
CA LEU A 268 5.65 28.86 -19.72
C LEU A 268 5.28 30.36 -19.60
N GLY A 269 5.51 30.97 -18.44
CA GLY A 269 5.36 32.41 -18.24
C GLY A 269 6.66 33.19 -18.07
N GLU A 270 7.85 32.59 -18.29
CA GLU A 270 9.14 33.30 -18.35
C GLU A 270 9.47 33.74 -19.80
N ASP A 271 9.09 32.97 -20.83
CA ASP A 271 9.38 33.27 -22.25
C ASP A 271 8.59 34.46 -22.86
N ARG A 272 7.73 35.15 -22.09
CA ARG A 272 7.08 36.40 -22.56
C ARG A 272 7.81 37.66 -22.11
N GLN A 273 8.98 37.52 -21.48
CA GLN A 273 9.75 38.64 -20.97
C GLN A 273 11.22 38.50 -21.41
N ILE A 274 11.48 38.55 -22.72
CA ILE A 274 12.68 39.08 -23.40
C ILE A 274 12.40 38.88 -24.90
N ASP A 275 12.15 40.01 -25.58
CA ASP A 275 12.57 40.30 -26.96
C ASP A 275 11.92 41.63 -27.38
N THR A 276 12.41 42.72 -26.81
CA THR A 276 12.42 44.02 -27.48
C THR A 276 13.88 44.36 -27.73
N GLU A 277 14.43 43.85 -28.82
CA GLU A 277 15.56 44.48 -29.48
C GLU A 277 15.14 44.80 -30.92
N ASP A 278 15.18 46.10 -31.19
CA ASP A 278 15.01 46.71 -32.49
C ASP A 278 16.01 46.12 -33.50
N GLU A 279 15.56 45.64 -34.66
CA GLU A 279 16.33 45.78 -35.89
C GLU A 279 15.41 46.01 -37.11
N ASP A 280 15.62 47.18 -37.71
CA ASP A 280 15.08 47.64 -38.99
C ASP A 280 15.48 46.70 -40.15
N GLY A 281 14.54 46.35 -41.02
CA GLY A 281 14.86 45.63 -42.25
C GLY A 281 13.65 45.28 -43.12
N ALA A 282 13.34 46.17 -44.05
CA ALA A 282 12.19 46.17 -44.97
C ALA A 282 12.04 44.95 -45.91
N SER A 283 10.85 44.89 -46.56
CA SER A 283 10.52 44.27 -47.88
C SER A 283 9.85 42.87 -47.81
N LEU A 284 8.74 42.49 -48.47
CA LEU A 284 7.87 43.05 -49.53
C LEU A 284 6.70 42.04 -49.80
N TRP A 285 5.46 42.51 -50.03
CA TRP A 285 4.24 41.87 -50.65
C TRP A 285 3.76 40.47 -50.16
N SER A 286 2.47 40.14 -50.05
CA SER A 286 1.35 40.40 -50.96
C SER A 286 -0.01 40.01 -50.33
N GLU A 287 -0.93 40.97 -50.27
CA GLU A 287 -2.34 40.95 -50.71
C GLU A 287 -3.34 39.80 -50.37
N ARG A 288 -4.49 40.27 -49.87
CA ARG A 288 -5.92 39.91 -50.13
C ARG A 288 -6.68 39.01 -49.15
N GLY A 289 -7.79 39.58 -48.68
CA GLY A 289 -9.00 38.86 -48.30
C GLY A 289 -9.95 39.65 -47.39
N GLU A 290 -10.64 40.67 -47.92
CA GLU A 290 -11.78 41.33 -47.28
C GLU A 290 -13.03 40.42 -47.25
N VAL A 291 -13.79 40.38 -46.15
CA VAL A 291 -15.28 40.45 -46.07
C VAL A 291 -15.72 40.68 -44.60
N PRO A 292 -16.96 41.11 -44.29
CA PRO A 292 -17.19 42.32 -43.50
C PRO A 292 -17.97 42.12 -42.18
N GLU A 293 -17.99 43.24 -41.47
CA GLU A 293 -18.71 43.65 -40.26
C GLU A 293 -20.24 43.40 -40.27
N GLU A 294 -20.79 42.89 -39.16
CA GLU A 294 -22.19 43.09 -38.77
C GLU A 294 -22.27 43.57 -37.30
N ALA A 295 -22.82 44.79 -37.16
CA ALA A 295 -23.19 45.51 -35.94
C ALA A 295 -24.33 44.79 -35.16
N TRP A 296 -24.73 45.13 -33.94
CA TRP A 296 -25.48 46.31 -33.45
C TRP A 296 -25.59 46.22 -31.89
N PRO A 297 -26.04 47.25 -31.14
CA PRO A 297 -25.70 48.67 -31.14
C PRO A 297 -25.28 49.19 -29.74
N ASP A 298 -24.68 50.39 -29.75
CA ASP A 298 -24.42 51.26 -28.59
C ASP A 298 -25.71 51.78 -27.93
N ASP A 299 -25.63 52.04 -26.62
CA ASP A 299 -26.26 53.23 -26.03
C ASP A 299 -25.29 53.94 -25.07
N ALA A 300 -24.91 55.13 -25.52
CA ALA A 300 -24.24 56.23 -24.86
C ALA A 300 -25.05 56.73 -23.63
N ALA A 301 -24.57 57.51 -22.66
CA ALA A 301 -23.37 58.29 -22.41
C ALA A 301 -23.41 58.65 -20.92
N LEU A 302 -22.27 59.04 -20.34
CA LEU A 302 -22.14 60.33 -19.63
C LEU A 302 -20.66 60.70 -19.46
N SER A 303 -20.24 61.59 -20.37
CA SER A 303 -19.23 62.66 -20.26
C SER A 303 -18.06 62.58 -19.27
N GLN A 304 -16.87 62.48 -19.86
CA GLN A 304 -15.72 63.40 -19.75
C GLN A 304 -15.36 64.00 -18.38
N GLU A 305 -14.15 63.70 -17.92
CA GLU A 305 -13.14 64.73 -17.67
C GLU A 305 -11.71 64.16 -17.84
N SER A 306 -10.96 64.73 -18.78
CA SER A 306 -9.57 64.39 -19.07
C SER A 306 -8.62 65.04 -18.06
N LYS A 307 -7.79 64.26 -17.37
CA LYS A 307 -6.54 64.76 -16.78
C LYS A 307 -5.39 63.78 -17.00
N SER A 308 -4.49 64.23 -17.87
CA SER A 308 -3.03 64.12 -17.78
C SER A 308 -2.43 62.72 -17.62
N ALA A 309 -1.92 62.21 -18.74
CA ALA A 309 -0.93 61.16 -18.83
C ALA A 309 0.33 61.50 -17.99
N LYS A 310 0.53 60.76 -16.90
CA LYS A 310 1.80 60.42 -16.23
C LYS A 310 1.43 59.95 -14.81
N ASP A 311 1.11 58.67 -14.69
CA ASP A 311 1.23 57.83 -13.48
C ASP A 311 0.47 56.51 -13.71
N ALA A 312 0.80 55.79 -14.80
CA ALA A 312 0.51 54.36 -14.88
C ALA A 312 1.76 53.65 -14.35
N ARG A 313 1.86 53.55 -13.02
CA ARG A 313 2.77 52.59 -12.40
C ARG A 313 2.39 51.21 -12.95
N LEU A 314 3.37 50.51 -13.50
CA LEU A 314 3.34 49.09 -13.81
C LEU A 314 2.78 48.32 -12.61
N GLU A 315 1.51 47.91 -12.68
CA GLU A 315 1.05 46.76 -11.92
C GLU A 315 1.65 45.53 -12.62
N VAL A 316 2.86 45.19 -12.20
CA VAL A 316 3.46 43.88 -12.50
C VAL A 316 2.53 42.82 -11.91
N ASP A 317 2.26 41.75 -12.66
CA ASP A 317 1.49 40.58 -12.25
C ASP A 317 2.15 39.88 -11.02
N GLU A 318 1.95 40.46 -9.84
CA GLU A 318 2.44 39.94 -8.56
C GLU A 318 1.74 38.63 -8.16
N SER A 319 0.52 38.41 -8.66
CA SER A 319 -0.28 37.20 -8.40
C SER A 319 0.36 35.97 -9.05
N GLY A 320 0.62 36.02 -10.37
CA GLY A 320 1.29 34.94 -11.07
C GLY A 320 2.72 34.69 -10.60
N SER A 321 3.41 35.73 -10.12
CA SER A 321 4.78 35.63 -9.59
C SER A 321 4.85 34.91 -8.23
N ARG A 322 3.89 35.17 -7.33
CA ARG A 322 3.77 34.46 -6.04
C ARG A 322 3.39 32.99 -6.22
N GLU A 323 2.52 32.71 -7.18
CA GLU A 323 2.08 31.34 -7.42
C GLU A 323 3.23 30.42 -7.88
N LYS A 324 4.04 30.90 -8.82
CA LYS A 324 5.25 30.21 -9.31
C LYS A 324 6.27 29.96 -8.20
N GLN A 325 6.52 30.96 -7.35
CA GLN A 325 7.42 30.81 -6.18
C GLN A 325 6.87 29.79 -5.17
N GLY A 326 5.56 29.78 -4.94
CA GLY A 326 4.89 28.81 -4.07
C GLY A 326 5.01 27.36 -4.57
N ALA A 327 4.87 27.15 -5.88
CA ALA A 327 5.00 25.82 -6.47
C ALA A 327 6.45 25.31 -6.40
N ARG A 328 7.43 26.16 -6.71
CA ARG A 328 8.87 25.82 -6.65
C ARG A 328 9.32 25.37 -5.24
N TYR A 329 8.73 25.88 -4.17
CA TYR A 329 9.07 25.46 -2.80
C TYR A 329 8.73 23.99 -2.50
N ILE A 330 7.65 23.47 -3.09
CA ILE A 330 7.18 22.10 -2.86
C ILE A 330 7.69 21.13 -3.92
N TRP A 331 7.74 21.56 -5.18
CA TRP A 331 8.06 20.69 -6.31
C TRP A 331 9.52 20.80 -6.77
N GLY A 332 10.26 21.80 -6.31
CA GLY A 332 11.61 22.10 -6.80
C GLY A 332 11.61 22.76 -8.18
N ASN A 333 12.79 22.94 -8.75
CA ASN A 333 12.99 23.53 -10.07
C ASN A 333 13.07 22.47 -11.17
N ARG A 334 12.97 22.94 -12.42
CA ARG A 334 13.17 22.08 -13.59
C ARG A 334 14.62 21.62 -13.67
N GLY A 335 14.82 20.32 -13.91
CA GLY A 335 16.14 19.70 -13.95
C GLY A 335 16.66 19.25 -12.59
N ASP A 336 15.99 19.63 -11.48
CA ASP A 336 16.31 19.08 -10.17
C ASP A 336 16.01 17.57 -10.13
N PRO A 337 16.85 16.76 -9.46
CA PRO A 337 16.55 15.36 -9.18
C PRO A 337 15.19 15.19 -8.46
N ASP A 338 14.55 14.04 -8.66
CA ASP A 338 13.25 13.70 -8.07
C ASP A 338 13.18 13.93 -6.55
N GLU A 339 14.30 13.75 -5.84
CA GLU A 339 14.43 13.92 -4.38
C GLU A 339 14.16 15.35 -3.89
N PHE A 340 14.26 16.36 -4.78
CA PHE A 340 13.95 17.75 -4.43
C PHE A 340 12.44 18.04 -4.45
N SER A 341 11.67 17.24 -5.18
CA SER A 341 10.21 17.34 -5.20
C SER A 341 9.65 16.66 -3.96
N TYR A 342 9.02 17.43 -3.07
CA TYR A 342 8.55 16.94 -1.78
C TYR A 342 7.61 15.73 -1.91
N PRO A 343 6.63 15.69 -2.83
CA PRO A 343 5.80 14.49 -3.01
C PRO A 343 6.59 13.27 -3.47
N LEU A 344 7.53 13.45 -4.41
CA LEU A 344 8.38 12.36 -4.89
C LEU A 344 9.31 11.84 -3.81
N ALA A 345 9.93 12.73 -3.03
CA ALA A 345 10.76 12.38 -1.88
C ALA A 345 9.99 11.56 -0.84
N MET A 346 8.73 11.92 -0.55
CA MET A 346 7.89 11.16 0.39
C MET A 346 7.57 9.74 -0.11
N VAL A 347 7.24 9.58 -1.39
CA VAL A 347 7.01 8.25 -1.98
C VAL A 347 8.30 7.43 -2.01
N MET A 348 9.43 8.05 -2.33
CA MET A 348 10.73 7.39 -2.36
C MET A 348 11.12 6.89 -0.97
N ALA A 349 10.92 7.69 0.07
CA ALA A 349 11.13 7.25 1.46
C ALA A 349 10.24 6.04 1.81
N SER A 350 8.97 6.06 1.42
CA SER A 350 8.06 4.91 1.61
C SER A 350 8.52 3.66 0.82
N LEU A 351 9.02 3.83 -0.41
CA LEU A 351 9.58 2.72 -1.22
C LEU A 351 10.84 2.13 -0.59
N GLU A 352 11.73 2.97 -0.06
CA GLU A 352 12.96 2.54 0.60
C GLU A 352 12.64 1.75 1.88
N GLU A 353 11.71 2.24 2.70
CA GLU A 353 11.29 1.57 3.94
C GLU A 353 10.65 0.20 3.64
N ILE A 354 9.74 0.12 2.66
CA ILE A 354 9.18 -1.16 2.20
C ILE A 354 10.26 -2.08 1.63
N GLY A 355 11.20 -1.55 0.84
CA GLY A 355 12.30 -2.32 0.26
C GLY A 355 13.20 -2.95 1.32
N ALA A 356 13.53 -2.20 2.38
CA ALA A 356 14.30 -2.69 3.51
C ALA A 356 13.57 -3.81 4.27
N MET A 357 12.25 -3.68 4.46
CA MET A 357 11.44 -4.76 5.08
C MET A 357 11.41 -6.02 4.20
N ILE A 358 11.26 -5.89 2.89
CA ILE A 358 11.29 -7.03 1.95
C ILE A 358 12.64 -7.75 2.04
N GLU A 359 13.76 -7.02 2.00
CA GLU A 359 15.09 -7.64 2.07
C GLU A 359 15.28 -8.46 3.35
N ARG A 360 14.81 -7.95 4.51
CA ARG A 360 14.86 -8.69 5.77
C ARG A 360 13.95 -9.92 5.77
N ALA A 361 12.75 -9.79 5.21
CA ALA A 361 11.81 -10.90 5.10
C ALA A 361 12.32 -12.00 4.16
N GLU A 362 12.93 -11.66 3.02
CA GLU A 362 13.56 -12.61 2.10
C GLU A 362 14.71 -13.36 2.76
N LYS A 363 15.53 -12.68 3.58
CA LYS A 363 16.59 -13.35 4.36
C LYS A 363 16.02 -14.38 5.34
N ALA A 364 14.91 -14.05 6.02
CA ALA A 364 14.24 -14.99 6.93
C ALA A 364 13.63 -16.19 6.17
N GLU A 365 13.00 -15.95 5.01
CA GLU A 365 12.47 -17.01 4.14
C GLU A 365 13.58 -17.95 3.64
N GLN A 366 14.71 -17.40 3.20
CA GLN A 366 15.88 -18.17 2.74
C GLN A 366 16.47 -19.03 3.87
N ALA A 367 16.59 -18.47 5.08
CA ALA A 367 17.07 -19.20 6.24
C ALA A 367 16.14 -20.39 6.58
N LEU A 368 14.83 -20.15 6.64
CA LEU A 368 13.83 -21.19 6.88
C LEU A 368 13.84 -22.27 5.79
N THR A 369 13.92 -21.88 4.52
CA THR A 369 13.99 -22.83 3.40
C THR A 369 15.23 -23.71 3.50
N SER A 370 16.39 -23.10 3.78
CA SER A 370 17.65 -23.82 4.00
C SER A 370 17.53 -24.79 5.19
N MET A 371 16.82 -24.39 6.24
CA MET A 371 16.58 -25.24 7.40
C MET A 371 15.69 -26.45 7.08
N VAL A 372 14.63 -26.27 6.29
CA VAL A 372 13.78 -27.37 5.82
C VAL A 372 14.61 -28.38 5.01
N ASP A 373 15.45 -27.89 4.10
CA ASP A 373 16.33 -28.73 3.28
C ASP A 373 17.33 -29.52 4.14
N LEU A 374 17.93 -28.88 5.16
CA LEU A 374 18.84 -29.53 6.10
C LEU A 374 18.15 -30.66 6.88
N LYS A 375 16.93 -30.43 7.37
CA LYS A 375 16.15 -31.44 8.09
C LYS A 375 15.75 -32.61 7.20
N GLN A 376 15.32 -32.35 5.97
CA GLN A 376 14.98 -33.40 5.00
C GLN A 376 16.22 -34.25 4.65
N ASN A 377 17.37 -33.61 4.46
CA ASN A 377 18.63 -34.31 4.21
C ASN A 377 19.04 -35.18 5.42
N HIS A 378 18.92 -34.67 6.64
CA HIS A 378 19.19 -35.45 7.86
C HIS A 378 18.27 -36.68 7.98
N ASN A 379 16.98 -36.53 7.71
CA ASN A 379 16.03 -37.64 7.72
C ASN A 379 16.39 -38.70 6.68
N SER A 380 16.71 -38.27 5.45
CA SER A 380 17.11 -39.17 4.36
C SER A 380 18.38 -39.97 4.71
N VAL A 381 19.36 -39.33 5.34
CA VAL A 381 20.60 -40.00 5.80
C VAL A 381 20.30 -40.98 6.93
N THR A 382 19.40 -40.61 7.85
CA THR A 382 18.99 -41.45 8.97
C THR A 382 18.27 -42.71 8.48
N ASP A 383 17.33 -42.56 7.54
CA ASP A 383 16.60 -43.68 6.92
C ASP A 383 17.54 -44.63 6.16
N ALA A 384 18.55 -44.09 5.46
CA ALA A 384 19.56 -44.89 4.80
C ALA A 384 20.40 -45.71 5.81
N GLN A 385 20.78 -45.12 6.94
CA GLN A 385 21.51 -45.82 7.99
C GLN A 385 20.68 -46.91 8.66
N GLU A 386 19.40 -46.65 8.95
CA GLU A 386 18.49 -47.65 9.51
C GLU A 386 18.22 -48.78 8.51
N SER A 387 18.04 -48.48 7.23
CA SER A 387 17.90 -49.49 6.17
C SER A 387 19.11 -50.41 6.07
N LEU A 388 20.33 -49.88 6.23
CA LEU A 388 21.55 -50.69 6.26
C LEU A 388 21.62 -51.59 7.50
N LYS A 389 21.24 -51.09 8.69
CA LYS A 389 21.19 -51.89 9.92
C LYS A 389 20.14 -53.02 9.81
N GLN A 390 18.98 -52.70 9.25
CA GLN A 390 17.93 -53.69 9.00
C GLN A 390 18.41 -54.75 7.99
N GLY A 391 19.06 -54.33 6.90
CA GLY A 391 19.65 -55.24 5.92
C GLY A 391 20.67 -56.20 6.52
N ARG A 392 21.54 -55.72 7.43
CA ARG A 392 22.48 -56.58 8.17
C ARG A 392 21.77 -57.58 9.08
N THR A 393 20.70 -57.17 9.75
CA THR A 393 19.90 -58.04 10.63
C THR A 393 19.21 -59.13 9.83
N VAL A 394 18.61 -58.79 8.69
CA VAL A 394 18.01 -59.74 7.76
C VAL A 394 19.06 -60.71 7.22
N LEU A 395 20.27 -60.24 6.88
CA LEU A 395 21.35 -61.09 6.41
C LEU A 395 21.77 -62.12 7.47
N VAL A 396 21.93 -61.69 8.74
CA VAL A 396 22.27 -62.61 9.84
C VAL A 396 21.14 -63.61 10.06
N PHE A 397 19.88 -63.16 10.12
CA PHE A 397 18.72 -64.04 10.26
C PHE A 397 18.62 -65.07 9.12
N THR A 398 18.87 -64.63 7.89
CA THR A 398 18.87 -65.49 6.70
C THR A 398 19.98 -66.54 6.79
N LEU A 399 21.19 -66.16 7.21
CA LEU A 399 22.31 -67.08 7.39
C LEU A 399 21.99 -68.13 8.46
N THR A 400 21.47 -67.70 9.62
CA THR A 400 21.05 -68.61 10.68
C THR A 400 19.96 -69.57 10.21
N THR A 401 18.92 -69.06 9.52
CA THR A 401 17.82 -69.89 9.01
C THR A 401 18.30 -70.90 7.97
N THR A 402 19.17 -70.48 7.05
CA THR A 402 19.71 -71.35 5.99
C THR A 402 20.55 -72.50 6.55
N ILE A 403 21.27 -72.28 7.66
CA ILE A 403 22.07 -73.32 8.32
C ILE A 403 21.18 -74.23 9.18
N PHE A 404 20.34 -73.66 10.06
CA PHE A 404 19.64 -74.44 11.09
C PHE A 404 18.36 -75.12 10.60
N LEU A 405 17.70 -74.61 9.55
CA LEU A 405 16.47 -75.19 9.04
C LEU A 405 16.70 -76.59 8.44
N PRO A 406 17.70 -76.83 7.56
CA PRO A 406 18.01 -78.17 7.07
C PRO A 406 18.51 -79.12 8.16
N LEU A 407 19.34 -78.61 9.09
CA LEU A 407 19.84 -79.39 10.23
C LEU A 407 18.70 -79.88 11.15
N SER A 408 17.73 -79.01 11.43
CA SER A 408 16.55 -79.36 12.24
C SER A 408 15.64 -80.36 11.55
N PHE A 409 15.50 -80.26 10.21
CA PHE A 409 14.78 -81.25 9.41
C PHE A 409 15.47 -82.62 9.46
N LEU A 410 16.79 -82.68 9.30
CA LEU A 410 17.56 -83.92 9.41
C LEU A 410 17.43 -84.56 10.79
N ALA A 411 17.54 -83.78 11.86
CA ALA A 411 17.35 -84.28 13.22
C ALA A 411 15.94 -84.85 13.42
N SER A 412 14.91 -84.15 12.93
CA SER A 412 13.52 -84.62 12.98
C SER A 412 13.28 -85.87 12.13
N PHE A 413 13.97 -86.00 11.00
CA PHE A 413 13.90 -87.20 10.15
C PHE A 413 14.50 -88.42 10.86
N PHE A 414 15.62 -88.26 11.56
CA PHE A 414 16.26 -89.35 12.31
C PHE A 414 15.54 -89.76 13.59
N THR A 415 14.67 -88.91 14.15
CA THR A 415 13.83 -89.26 15.31
C THR A 415 12.54 -89.97 14.95
N ILE A 416 12.21 -90.15 13.67
CA ILE A 416 11.06 -90.94 13.24
C ILE A 416 11.34 -92.42 13.53
N GLU A 417 10.55 -93.03 14.41
CA GLU A 417 10.56 -94.48 14.65
C GLU A 417 10.00 -95.22 13.42
N ILE A 418 10.89 -95.69 12.53
CA ILE A 418 10.51 -96.53 11.40
C ILE A 418 10.48 -97.99 11.90
N SER A 419 9.28 -98.54 12.07
CA SER A 419 9.07 -99.90 12.59
C SER A 419 9.16 -101.02 11.55
N GLN A 420 9.25 -100.71 10.25
CA GLN A 420 9.64 -101.65 9.17
C GLN A 420 9.89 -100.84 7.88
N PHE A 421 10.93 -101.23 7.13
CA PHE A 421 11.31 -100.59 5.86
C PHE A 421 10.50 -101.12 4.68
#